data_AF-A0A497RPI0-F1
#
_entry.id   AF-A0A497RPI0-F1
#
_cell.length_a   1.000
_cell.length_b   1.000
_cell.length_c   1.000
_cell.angle_alpha   90.00
_cell.angle_beta   90.00
_cell.angle_gamma   90.00
#
_symmetry.space_group_name_H-M   'P 1'
#
loop_
_entity.id
_entity.type
_entity.pdbx_description
1 polymer ?
#
loop_
_entity_poly.entity_id
_entity_poly.type
_entity_poly.pdbx_seq_one_letter_code
_entity_poly.pdbx_strand_id
1 'polypeptide(L)'
;MAEEEVSANLYEEEVRTNQKNRSQGHYAVHGWEFSIGPDTTDTLDIVFPFVIDLLEAHVVSDPDGTGDEVDVVVAPDTIVCALGADANAGDKIITVSDVSYLKLGYLFRVGSEAEHYPYIIAIDELTNQVTLGYATWPGRSAYSGLSQGYSASTPTYCAMTIPMITDFFIVGGESIDLGRSILNTSDLPADTTLRIRYKNNHASNTHKLRFVLEYLY
;
A
#
# COMPACT_ATOMS: atom_id res chain seq x y z
N MET A 1 48.19 -0.81 24.63
CA MET A 1 46.91 -1.23 24.05
C MET A 1 45.98 -1.48 25.21
N ALA A 2 45.06 -0.55 25.44
CA ALA A 2 44.04 -0.68 26.47
C ALA A 2 42.74 -1.08 25.77
N GLU A 3 42.11 -2.14 26.27
CA GLU A 3 40.82 -2.65 25.80
C GLU A 3 39.70 -1.68 26.16
N GLU A 4 38.78 -1.56 25.21
CA GLU A 4 37.61 -0.70 25.15
C GLU A 4 36.43 -1.41 25.84
N GLU A 5 35.77 -0.73 26.78
CA GLU A 5 34.48 -1.18 27.32
C GLU A 5 33.39 -0.25 26.80
N VAL A 6 32.69 -0.67 25.75
CA VAL A 6 31.52 0.02 25.22
C VAL A 6 30.29 -0.48 25.98
N SER A 7 29.83 0.29 26.96
CA SER A 7 28.56 0.02 27.65
C SER A 7 27.39 0.56 26.81
N ALA A 8 26.53 -0.32 26.30
CA ALA A 8 25.26 0.07 25.72
C ALA A 8 24.24 0.31 26.85
N ASN A 9 23.84 1.56 27.05
CA ASN A 9 22.72 1.90 27.94
C ASN A 9 21.41 1.66 27.19
N LEU A 10 20.65 0.64 27.60
CA LEU A 10 19.25 0.51 27.23
C LEU A 10 18.44 1.54 28.02
N TYR A 11 17.87 2.51 27.32
CA TYR A 11 16.85 3.41 27.87
C TYR A 11 15.48 2.83 27.52
N GLU A 12 14.80 2.23 28.50
CA GLU A 12 13.37 1.97 28.42
C GLU A 12 12.63 3.24 28.86
N GLU A 13 12.04 3.96 27.91
CA GLU A 13 11.15 5.09 28.20
C GLU A 13 9.70 4.62 28.12
N GLU A 14 9.03 4.48 29.27
CA GLU A 14 7.58 4.27 29.34
C GLU A 14 6.85 5.54 28.86
N VAL A 15 6.59 5.63 27.55
CA VAL A 15 5.71 6.67 27.01
C VAL A 15 4.25 6.29 27.30
N ARG A 16 3.68 6.86 28.37
CA ARG A 16 2.26 6.74 28.69
C ARG A 16 1.42 7.64 27.76
N THR A 17 0.98 7.11 26.64
CA THR A 17 -0.03 7.76 25.79
C THR A 17 -1.43 7.54 26.36
N ASN A 18 -2.17 8.63 26.59
CA ASN A 18 -3.57 8.65 27.02
C ASN A 18 -4.52 8.22 25.87
N GLN A 19 -4.31 7.05 25.27
CA GLN A 19 -5.15 6.52 24.20
C GLN A 19 -5.96 5.33 24.74
N LYS A 20 -7.16 5.66 25.23
CA LYS A 20 -8.13 4.72 25.78
C LYS A 20 -8.50 3.71 24.67
N ASN A 21 -8.05 2.46 24.81
CA ASN A 21 -8.29 1.29 23.94
C ASN A 21 -7.28 1.01 22.82
N ARG A 22 -6.00 1.36 22.98
CA ARG A 22 -4.96 0.60 22.26
C ARG A 22 -4.71 -0.71 23.00
N SER A 23 -4.50 -1.78 22.24
CA SER A 23 -4.14 -3.10 22.76
C SER A 23 -3.08 -2.95 23.85
N GLN A 24 -3.20 -3.70 24.95
CA GLN A 24 -2.08 -3.88 25.90
C GLN A 24 -0.97 -4.75 25.27
N GLY A 25 -0.74 -4.57 23.97
CA GLY A 25 -0.03 -5.48 23.09
C GLY A 25 1.47 -5.44 23.31
N HIS A 26 2.12 -6.51 22.89
CA HIS A 26 3.57 -6.60 22.89
C HIS A 26 4.12 -5.78 21.73
N TYR A 27 5.18 -5.01 21.98
CA TYR A 27 5.91 -4.30 20.93
C TYR A 27 6.82 -5.26 20.17
N ALA A 28 6.86 -5.13 18.84
CA ALA A 28 7.82 -5.81 18.00
C ALA A 28 8.29 -4.93 16.84
N VAL A 29 9.51 -5.24 16.37
CA VAL A 29 10.11 -4.66 15.17
C VAL A 29 10.57 -5.79 14.27
N HIS A 30 10.16 -5.74 13.00
CA HIS A 30 10.64 -6.66 11.98
C HIS A 30 11.20 -5.89 10.79
N GLY A 31 12.27 -6.44 10.21
CA GLY A 31 12.94 -5.88 9.04
C GLY A 31 13.10 -6.91 7.94
N TRP A 32 12.99 -6.44 6.70
CA TRP A 32 13.19 -7.23 5.48
C TRP A 32 14.16 -6.48 4.56
N GLU A 33 14.98 -7.23 3.81
CA GLU A 33 15.82 -6.71 2.73
C GLU A 33 15.51 -7.51 1.46
N PHE A 34 15.36 -6.82 0.33
CA PHE A 34 15.23 -7.46 -0.97
C PHE A 34 16.02 -6.69 -2.03
N SER A 35 16.60 -7.43 -2.98
CA SER A 35 17.43 -6.89 -4.06
C SER A 35 16.69 -6.97 -5.39
N ILE A 36 16.67 -5.88 -6.14
CA ILE A 36 15.88 -5.76 -7.37
C ILE A 36 16.78 -5.42 -8.54
N GLY A 37 16.65 -6.23 -9.58
CA GLY A 37 17.43 -6.10 -10.81
C GLY A 37 17.15 -4.78 -11.55
N PRO A 38 18.00 -4.42 -12.51
CA PRO A 38 17.84 -3.20 -13.29
C PRO A 38 16.54 -3.21 -14.10
N ASP A 39 15.82 -2.08 -14.14
CA ASP A 39 14.57 -1.87 -14.89
C ASP A 39 13.50 -2.93 -14.61
N THR A 40 13.37 -3.33 -13.34
CA THR A 40 12.38 -4.32 -12.90
C THR A 40 11.56 -3.83 -11.73
N THR A 41 10.34 -4.36 -11.65
CA THR A 41 9.45 -4.23 -10.50
C THR A 41 9.37 -5.57 -9.80
N ASP A 42 9.51 -5.58 -8.48
CA ASP A 42 9.30 -6.76 -7.65
C ASP A 42 8.44 -6.43 -6.43
N THR A 43 7.90 -7.47 -5.79
CA THR A 43 6.98 -7.33 -4.66
C THR A 43 7.40 -8.19 -3.48
N LEU A 44 7.32 -7.62 -2.28
CA LEU A 44 7.44 -8.33 -1.01
C LEU A 44 6.06 -8.38 -0.33
N ASP A 45 5.56 -9.60 -0.13
CA ASP A 45 4.31 -9.85 0.58
C ASP A 45 4.60 -10.29 2.02
N ILE A 46 3.99 -9.59 2.98
CA ILE A 46 4.10 -9.83 4.41
C ILE A 46 2.71 -10.16 4.94
N VAL A 47 2.60 -11.24 5.73
CA VAL A 47 1.35 -11.70 6.33
C VAL A 47 1.61 -12.03 7.80
N PHE A 48 0.75 -11.54 8.68
CA PHE A 48 0.77 -11.84 10.10
C PHE A 48 -0.39 -12.77 10.45
N PRO A 49 -0.16 -13.88 11.20
CA PRO A 49 -1.23 -14.79 11.61
C PRO A 49 -2.04 -14.27 12.81
N PHE A 50 -1.89 -13.00 13.15
CA PHE A 50 -2.56 -12.29 14.24
C PHE A 50 -2.77 -10.82 13.85
N VAL A 51 -3.68 -10.14 14.54
CA VAL A 51 -3.95 -8.72 14.34
C VAL A 51 -2.74 -7.91 14.81
N ILE A 52 -2.36 -6.88 14.05
CA ILE A 52 -1.30 -5.95 14.46
C ILE A 52 -1.77 -4.50 14.39
N ASP A 53 -1.35 -3.68 15.33
CA ASP A 53 -1.48 -2.22 15.24
C ASP A 53 -0.18 -1.64 14.68
N LEU A 54 -0.21 -1.14 13.43
CA LEU A 54 0.96 -0.52 12.82
C LEU A 54 1.30 0.80 13.54
N LEU A 55 2.54 0.91 14.01
CA LEU A 55 3.03 2.12 14.66
C LEU A 55 3.80 2.99 13.66
N GLU A 56 4.77 2.38 12.98
CA GLU A 56 5.68 3.07 12.07
C GLU A 56 6.22 2.12 11.02
N ALA A 57 6.50 2.64 9.82
CA ALA A 57 7.20 1.92 8.78
C ALA A 57 8.37 2.76 8.28
N HIS A 58 9.51 2.12 8.04
CA HIS A 58 10.70 2.76 7.49
C HIS A 58 11.06 2.11 6.17
N VAL A 59 11.31 2.94 5.16
CA VAL A 59 11.90 2.50 3.90
C VAL A 59 13.31 3.05 3.85
N VAL A 60 14.29 2.16 3.69
CA VAL A 60 15.70 2.51 3.54
C VAL A 60 16.17 1.97 2.20
N SER A 61 16.56 2.88 1.31
CA SER A 61 17.13 2.54 0.01
C SER A 61 18.64 2.75 0.00
N ASP A 62 19.34 2.08 -0.91
CA ASP A 62 20.74 2.40 -1.15
C ASP A 62 20.87 3.79 -1.82
N PRO A 63 22.02 4.50 -1.67
CA PRO A 63 22.18 5.86 -2.22
C PRO A 63 21.93 6.02 -3.72
N ASP A 64 22.19 4.95 -4.48
CA ASP A 64 21.97 4.93 -5.92
C ASP A 64 20.49 4.72 -6.30
N GLY A 65 19.61 4.40 -5.34
CA GLY A 65 18.17 4.20 -5.53
C GLY A 65 17.35 5.47 -5.75
N THR A 66 18.00 6.63 -5.89
CA THR A 66 17.30 7.88 -6.18
C THR A 66 16.52 7.77 -7.50
N GLY A 67 15.24 8.12 -7.49
CA GLY A 67 14.33 8.02 -8.62
C GLY A 67 13.58 6.69 -8.74
N ASP A 68 13.88 5.71 -7.89
CA ASP A 68 13.08 4.49 -7.79
C ASP A 68 11.72 4.76 -7.14
N GLU A 69 10.76 3.89 -7.42
CA GLU A 69 9.39 4.00 -6.94
C GLU A 69 9.08 2.92 -5.89
N VAL A 70 8.41 3.32 -4.81
CA VAL A 70 7.92 2.43 -3.76
C VAL A 70 6.41 2.61 -3.62
N ASP A 71 5.68 1.51 -3.56
CA ASP A 71 4.30 1.49 -3.11
C ASP A 71 4.13 0.53 -1.95
N VAL A 72 3.29 0.90 -1.00
CA VAL A 72 2.89 0.05 0.11
C VAL A 72 1.39 -0.01 0.12
N VAL A 73 0.85 -1.22 0.01
CA VAL A 73 -0.59 -1.46 -0.07
C VAL A 73 -1.00 -2.57 0.88
N VAL A 74 -2.23 -2.50 1.37
CA VAL A 74 -2.86 -3.48 2.25
C VAL A 74 -4.00 -4.16 1.51
N ALA A 75 -4.17 -5.46 1.77
CA ALA A 75 -5.21 -6.31 1.19
C ALA A 75 -5.26 -6.20 -0.36
N PRO A 76 -4.12 -6.38 -1.06
CA PRO A 76 -4.04 -6.22 -2.50
C PRO A 76 -5.03 -7.13 -3.22
N ASP A 77 -5.72 -6.59 -4.22
CA ASP A 77 -6.65 -7.30 -5.09
C ASP A 77 -7.75 -8.08 -4.37
N THR A 78 -8.22 -7.58 -3.22
CA THR A 78 -9.32 -8.21 -2.47
C THR A 78 -10.63 -8.07 -3.23
N ILE A 79 -11.22 -9.20 -3.62
CA ILE A 79 -12.52 -9.23 -4.31
C ILE A 79 -13.62 -8.75 -3.36
N VAL A 80 -14.36 -7.73 -3.76
CA VAL A 80 -15.38 -7.08 -2.91
C VAL A 80 -16.77 -7.06 -3.54
N CYS A 81 -16.87 -7.11 -4.86
CA CYS A 81 -18.14 -7.19 -5.57
C CYS A 81 -17.95 -7.73 -6.99
N ALA A 82 -19.01 -7.72 -7.80
CA ALA A 82 -18.97 -7.99 -9.24
C ALA A 82 -19.55 -6.80 -10.02
N LEU A 83 -19.35 -6.77 -11.33
CA LEU A 83 -20.04 -5.83 -12.21
C LEU A 83 -21.55 -6.04 -12.16
N GLY A 84 -22.29 -4.94 -11.98
CA GLY A 84 -23.75 -4.90 -12.05
C GLY A 84 -24.28 -4.62 -13.45
N ALA A 85 -23.45 -4.04 -14.32
CA ALA A 85 -23.74 -3.82 -15.73
C ALA A 85 -22.46 -3.95 -16.57
N ASP A 86 -22.61 -4.17 -17.89
CA ASP A 86 -21.48 -4.13 -18.81
C ASP A 86 -20.78 -2.77 -18.72
N ALA A 87 -19.45 -2.78 -18.76
CA ALA A 87 -18.61 -1.59 -18.76
C ALA A 87 -17.80 -1.53 -20.06
N ASN A 88 -17.64 -0.36 -20.64
CA ASN A 88 -16.90 -0.14 -21.88
C ASN A 88 -15.53 0.49 -21.60
N ALA A 89 -14.62 0.35 -22.56
CA ALA A 89 -13.37 1.08 -22.52
C ALA A 89 -13.65 2.60 -22.47
N GLY A 90 -12.93 3.32 -21.59
CA GLY A 90 -13.12 4.74 -21.34
C GLY A 90 -14.19 5.07 -20.29
N ASP A 91 -14.97 4.09 -19.82
CA ASP A 91 -15.95 4.33 -18.75
C ASP A 91 -15.22 4.68 -17.44
N LYS A 92 -15.79 5.65 -16.72
CA LYS A 92 -15.31 6.09 -15.39
C LYS A 92 -16.32 5.85 -14.28
N ILE A 93 -17.58 5.59 -14.64
CA ILE A 93 -18.66 5.32 -13.71
C ILE A 93 -19.04 3.86 -13.91
N ILE A 94 -18.79 3.05 -12.90
CA ILE A 94 -18.97 1.60 -12.97
C ILE A 94 -20.14 1.21 -12.07
N THR A 95 -21.13 0.54 -12.64
CA THR A 95 -22.23 -0.06 -11.88
C THR A 95 -21.77 -1.41 -11.32
N VAL A 96 -21.85 -1.60 -10.00
CA VAL A 96 -21.44 -2.83 -9.31
C VAL A 96 -22.62 -3.51 -8.63
N SER A 97 -22.43 -4.76 -8.19
CA SER A 97 -23.46 -5.55 -7.51
C SER A 97 -23.71 -5.09 -6.07
N ASP A 98 -22.68 -4.57 -5.39
CA ASP A 98 -22.71 -4.11 -4.00
C ASP A 98 -21.58 -3.09 -3.77
N VAL A 99 -21.87 -2.04 -3.00
CA VAL A 99 -20.91 -0.98 -2.64
C VAL A 99 -20.51 -1.00 -1.16
N SER A 100 -21.07 -1.91 -0.35
CA SER A 100 -20.93 -1.92 1.12
C SER A 100 -19.47 -1.95 1.62
N TYR A 101 -18.62 -2.67 0.90
CA TYR A 101 -17.19 -2.82 1.22
C TYR A 101 -16.29 -1.77 0.55
N LEU A 102 -16.85 -0.95 -0.34
CA LEU A 102 -16.09 0.10 -1.02
C LEU A 102 -15.92 1.32 -0.11
N LYS A 103 -14.78 2.00 -0.28
CA LYS A 103 -14.44 3.23 0.44
C LYS A 103 -13.76 4.21 -0.50
N LEU A 104 -14.04 5.50 -0.31
CA LEU A 104 -13.37 6.57 -1.04
C LEU A 104 -11.85 6.52 -0.77
N GLY A 105 -11.05 6.78 -1.79
CA GLY A 105 -9.59 6.75 -1.70
C GLY A 105 -8.98 5.34 -1.77
N TYR A 106 -9.77 4.28 -1.87
CA TYR A 106 -9.23 2.95 -2.19
C TYR A 106 -9.00 2.80 -3.68
N LEU A 107 -8.02 1.97 -4.04
CA LEU A 107 -7.76 1.57 -5.41
C LEU A 107 -8.80 0.53 -5.83
N PHE A 108 -9.28 0.61 -7.07
CA PHE A 108 -10.33 -0.26 -7.60
C PHE A 108 -9.94 -0.87 -8.94
N ARG A 109 -10.09 -2.20 -9.07
CA ARG A 109 -9.82 -2.96 -10.29
C ARG A 109 -11.08 -3.66 -10.78
N VAL A 110 -11.34 -3.62 -12.08
CA VAL A 110 -12.37 -4.42 -12.75
C VAL A 110 -11.71 -5.57 -13.51
N GLY A 111 -12.13 -6.81 -13.23
CA GLY A 111 -11.62 -7.99 -13.94
C GLY A 111 -10.12 -8.18 -13.80
N SER A 112 -9.47 -8.47 -14.92
CA SER A 112 -8.02 -8.73 -15.02
C SER A 112 -7.23 -7.52 -15.52
N GLU A 113 -7.70 -6.30 -15.26
CA GLU A 113 -6.98 -5.10 -15.69
C GLU A 113 -5.56 -5.08 -15.12
N ALA A 114 -4.57 -4.93 -16.00
CA ALA A 114 -3.17 -4.93 -15.61
C ALA A 114 -2.73 -3.50 -15.27
N GLU A 115 -2.23 -3.35 -14.03
CA GLU A 115 -1.51 -2.19 -13.49
C GLU A 115 -2.25 -0.82 -13.50
N HIS A 116 -1.92 0.01 -12.51
CA HIS A 116 -2.47 1.37 -12.30
C HIS A 116 -3.98 1.40 -12.04
N TYR A 117 -4.36 0.97 -10.84
CA TYR A 117 -5.73 1.04 -10.40
C TYR A 117 -6.15 2.50 -10.17
N PRO A 118 -7.30 2.95 -10.69
CA PRO A 118 -7.86 4.22 -10.30
C PRO A 118 -8.33 4.19 -8.84
N TYR A 119 -8.38 5.37 -8.25
CA TYR A 119 -9.03 5.61 -6.97
C TYR A 119 -10.54 5.68 -7.12
N ILE A 120 -11.24 5.19 -6.11
CA ILE A 120 -12.66 5.47 -5.91
C ILE A 120 -12.79 6.92 -5.42
N ILE A 121 -13.41 7.77 -6.24
CA ILE A 121 -13.59 9.21 -5.94
C ILE A 121 -15.03 9.58 -5.60
N ALA A 122 -16.01 8.74 -5.95
CA ALA A 122 -17.39 8.86 -5.50
C ALA A 122 -18.08 7.49 -5.47
N ILE A 123 -19.04 7.32 -4.57
CA ILE A 123 -19.90 6.14 -4.45
C ILE A 123 -21.35 6.63 -4.37
N ASP A 124 -22.21 6.10 -5.23
CA ASP A 124 -23.67 6.29 -5.17
C ASP A 124 -24.31 4.98 -4.71
N GLU A 125 -24.74 4.96 -3.45
CA GLU A 125 -25.38 3.80 -2.81
C GLU A 125 -26.80 3.53 -3.32
N LEU A 126 -27.47 4.50 -3.95
CA LEU A 126 -28.82 4.31 -4.48
C LEU A 126 -28.79 3.57 -5.83
N THR A 127 -27.76 3.82 -6.63
CA THR A 127 -27.60 3.25 -7.97
C THR A 127 -26.50 2.19 -8.07
N ASN A 128 -25.81 1.92 -6.96
CA ASN A 128 -24.62 1.07 -6.88
C ASN A 128 -23.55 1.46 -7.92
N GLN A 129 -23.32 2.78 -8.07
CA GLN A 129 -22.33 3.30 -9.00
C GLN A 129 -21.07 3.77 -8.26
N VAL A 130 -19.92 3.51 -8.88
CA VAL A 130 -18.60 3.88 -8.39
C VAL A 130 -17.96 4.77 -9.44
N THR A 131 -17.58 5.98 -9.06
CA THR A 131 -16.82 6.88 -9.95
C THR A 131 -15.33 6.72 -9.69
N LEU A 132 -14.58 6.49 -10.76
CA LEU A 132 -13.15 6.22 -10.78
C LEU A 132 -12.36 7.45 -11.26
N GLY A 133 -11.18 7.66 -10.68
CA GLY A 133 -10.27 8.73 -11.07
C GLY A 133 -8.85 8.54 -10.57
N TYR A 134 -7.96 9.44 -10.96
CA TYR A 134 -6.64 9.56 -10.32
C TYR A 134 -6.62 10.78 -9.43
N ALA A 135 -5.81 10.74 -8.37
CA ALA A 135 -5.42 11.95 -7.67
C ALA A 135 -4.74 12.90 -8.68
N THR A 136 -5.25 14.11 -8.81
CA THR A 136 -4.66 15.13 -9.66
C THR A 136 -3.42 15.72 -8.98
N TRP A 137 -2.25 15.36 -9.49
CA TRP A 137 -0.96 15.95 -9.11
C TRP A 137 -0.28 16.53 -10.37
N PRO A 138 0.51 17.61 -10.24
CA PRO A 138 1.22 18.19 -11.39
C PRO A 138 2.04 17.13 -12.13
N GLY A 139 1.80 16.98 -13.43
CA GLY A 139 2.55 16.04 -14.29
C GLY A 139 1.90 14.67 -14.50
N ARG A 140 0.85 14.29 -13.76
CA ARG A 140 0.11 13.04 -14.02
C ARG A 140 -0.99 13.28 -15.06
N SER A 141 -1.09 12.42 -16.06
CA SER A 141 -2.19 12.45 -17.03
C SER A 141 -3.54 12.17 -16.35
N ALA A 142 -4.59 12.84 -16.81
CA ALA A 142 -5.94 12.59 -16.31
C ALA A 142 -6.36 11.15 -16.58
N TYR A 143 -7.05 10.52 -15.62
CA TYR A 143 -7.61 9.19 -15.80
C TYR A 143 -8.57 9.16 -17.00
N SER A 144 -8.32 8.29 -17.96
CA SER A 144 -9.08 8.16 -19.20
C SER A 144 -10.28 7.21 -19.12
N GLY A 145 -10.45 6.50 -18.00
CA GLY A 145 -11.42 5.40 -17.87
C GLY A 145 -10.77 4.04 -18.06
N LEU A 146 -11.60 2.99 -18.05
CA LEU A 146 -11.15 1.60 -18.21
C LEU A 146 -10.36 1.42 -19.52
N SER A 147 -9.30 0.62 -19.48
CA SER A 147 -8.49 0.30 -20.67
C SER A 147 -9.22 -0.59 -21.69
N GLN A 148 -10.18 -1.39 -21.23
CA GLN A 148 -10.96 -2.32 -22.03
C GLN A 148 -12.40 -2.45 -21.51
N GLY A 149 -13.26 -3.05 -22.31
CA GLY A 149 -14.62 -3.39 -21.89
C GLY A 149 -14.69 -4.72 -21.14
N TYR A 150 -15.71 -4.85 -20.29
CA TYR A 150 -16.01 -6.04 -19.50
C TYR A 150 -17.51 -6.32 -19.51
N SER A 151 -17.90 -7.60 -19.56
CA SER A 151 -19.30 -7.98 -19.49
C SER A 151 -19.71 -8.38 -18.08
N ALA A 152 -20.91 -7.96 -17.66
CA ALA A 152 -21.56 -8.46 -16.46
C ALA A 152 -22.24 -9.82 -16.67
N SER A 153 -22.46 -10.25 -17.92
CA SER A 153 -23.11 -11.54 -18.24
C SER A 153 -22.24 -12.75 -17.91
N THR A 154 -20.92 -12.58 -17.93
CA THR A 154 -19.94 -13.51 -17.37
C THR A 154 -19.38 -12.85 -16.11
N PRO A 155 -19.50 -13.45 -14.90
CA PRO A 155 -19.14 -12.76 -13.66
C PRO A 155 -17.75 -12.11 -13.73
N THR A 156 -17.74 -10.79 -13.86
CA THR A 156 -16.51 -10.00 -13.80
C THR A 156 -16.42 -9.46 -12.39
N TYR A 157 -15.44 -9.95 -11.64
CA TYR A 157 -15.22 -9.52 -10.27
C TYR A 157 -14.51 -8.17 -10.22
N CYS A 158 -14.88 -7.39 -9.22
CA CYS A 158 -14.24 -6.13 -8.87
C CYS A 158 -13.44 -6.33 -7.59
N ALA A 159 -12.20 -5.85 -7.61
CA ALA A 159 -11.29 -5.93 -6.47
C ALA A 159 -10.95 -4.55 -5.95
N MET A 160 -10.66 -4.46 -4.66
CA MET A 160 -10.10 -3.26 -4.04
C MET A 160 -8.69 -3.52 -3.52
N THR A 161 -7.92 -2.45 -3.41
CA THR A 161 -6.62 -2.44 -2.71
C THR A 161 -6.59 -1.19 -1.84
N ILE A 162 -6.08 -1.31 -0.61
CA ILE A 162 -5.99 -0.20 0.32
C ILE A 162 -4.60 0.44 0.15
N PRO A 163 -4.49 1.64 -0.44
CA PRO A 163 -3.21 2.31 -0.59
C PRO A 163 -2.76 2.91 0.74
N MET A 164 -1.53 2.60 1.16
CA MET A 164 -0.88 3.26 2.30
C MET A 164 0.12 4.30 1.78
N ILE A 165 0.92 3.91 0.79
CA ILE A 165 1.91 4.74 0.10
C ILE A 165 1.80 4.40 -1.37
N THR A 166 1.67 5.39 -2.23
CA THR A 166 1.58 5.19 -3.68
C THR A 166 2.35 6.25 -4.43
N ASP A 167 2.95 5.87 -5.54
CA ASP A 167 3.73 6.76 -6.42
C ASP A 167 4.84 7.49 -5.64
N PHE A 168 5.44 6.83 -4.64
CA PHE A 168 6.47 7.43 -3.81
C PHE A 168 7.85 7.27 -4.45
N PHE A 169 8.43 8.39 -4.88
CA PHE A 169 9.76 8.43 -5.46
C PHE A 169 10.81 8.63 -4.38
N ILE A 170 11.85 7.79 -4.38
CA ILE A 170 12.99 7.93 -3.49
C ILE A 170 13.81 9.16 -3.93
N VAL A 171 14.01 10.09 -2.99
CA VAL A 171 14.82 11.29 -3.19
C VAL A 171 16.02 11.24 -2.24
N GLY A 172 17.16 10.75 -2.73
CA GLY A 172 18.37 10.58 -1.93
C GLY A 172 18.43 9.24 -1.18
N GLY A 173 19.63 8.91 -0.68
CA GLY A 173 19.96 7.61 -0.05
C GLY A 173 19.68 7.50 1.44
N GLU A 174 18.74 8.26 1.98
CA GLU A 174 18.50 8.32 3.41
C GLU A 174 17.28 7.47 3.82
N SER A 175 17.17 7.21 5.13
CA SER A 175 15.96 6.60 5.70
C SER A 175 14.78 7.53 5.51
N ILE A 176 13.65 6.97 5.09
CA ILE A 176 12.41 7.69 4.91
C ILE A 176 11.42 7.12 5.92
N ASP A 177 11.12 7.94 6.93
CA ASP A 177 10.13 7.63 7.95
C ASP A 177 8.73 7.83 7.37
N LEU A 178 7.93 6.77 7.36
CA LEU A 178 6.60 6.78 6.77
C LEU A 178 5.56 6.68 7.87
N GLY A 179 4.70 7.69 7.94
CA GLY A 179 3.42 7.58 8.65
C GLY A 179 3.48 7.61 10.18
N ARG A 180 4.60 8.05 10.79
CA ARG A 180 4.79 8.18 12.25
C ARG A 180 3.61 8.78 13.03
N SER A 181 2.84 9.69 12.43
CA SER A 181 1.67 10.33 13.06
C SER A 181 0.30 9.83 12.59
N ILE A 182 0.24 9.04 11.50
CA ILE A 182 -1.02 8.68 10.81
C ILE A 182 -1.30 7.17 10.87
N LEU A 183 -0.26 6.32 10.97
CA LEU A 183 -0.43 4.87 11.06
C LEU A 183 -1.07 4.41 12.38
N ASN A 184 -1.09 5.30 13.38
CA ASN A 184 -1.56 5.01 14.72
C ASN A 184 -3.09 4.79 14.88
N THR A 185 -3.87 4.71 13.80
CA THR A 185 -5.33 4.68 13.89
C THR A 185 -6.02 3.46 13.30
N SER A 186 -5.29 2.51 12.73
CA SER A 186 -5.91 1.34 12.07
C SER A 186 -5.12 0.07 12.33
N ASP A 187 -5.80 -0.92 12.91
CA ASP A 187 -5.33 -2.29 13.03
C ASP A 187 -5.32 -2.97 11.65
N LEU A 188 -4.32 -3.82 11.43
CA LEU A 188 -4.24 -4.73 10.30
C LEU A 188 -4.75 -6.10 10.76
N PRO A 189 -5.86 -6.61 10.21
CA PRO A 189 -6.40 -7.91 10.62
C PRO A 189 -5.43 -9.06 10.32
N ALA A 190 -5.53 -10.13 11.09
CA ALA A 190 -4.82 -11.38 10.84
C ALA A 190 -5.04 -11.85 9.39
N ASP A 191 -4.03 -12.50 8.83
CA ASP A 191 -4.01 -13.06 7.47
C ASP A 191 -4.24 -12.03 6.35
N THR A 192 -4.13 -10.73 6.65
CA THR A 192 -4.17 -9.66 5.65
C THR A 192 -2.78 -9.42 5.08
N THR A 193 -2.64 -9.48 3.75
CA THR A 193 -1.37 -9.19 3.08
C THR A 193 -1.07 -7.70 3.08
N LEU A 194 0.09 -7.35 3.64
CA LEU A 194 0.78 -6.10 3.38
C LEU A 194 1.76 -6.34 2.22
N ARG A 195 1.60 -5.63 1.11
CA ARG A 195 2.47 -5.74 -0.07
C ARG A 195 3.28 -4.48 -0.24
N ILE A 196 4.58 -4.65 -0.38
CA ILE A 196 5.51 -3.61 -0.78
C ILE A 196 5.88 -3.88 -2.23
N ARG A 197 5.64 -2.92 -3.11
CA ARG A 197 6.09 -2.95 -4.50
C ARG A 197 7.26 -1.98 -4.64
N TYR A 198 8.34 -2.43 -5.25
CA TYR A 198 9.48 -1.59 -5.56
C TYR A 198 9.81 -1.71 -7.03
N LYS A 199 9.99 -0.57 -7.68
CA LYS A 199 10.37 -0.48 -9.08
C LYS A 199 11.71 0.23 -9.18
N ASN A 200 12.70 -0.53 -9.61
CA ASN A 200 14.02 -0.03 -9.95
C ASN A 200 13.96 0.61 -11.34
N ASN A 201 14.05 1.94 -11.38
CA ASN A 201 13.97 2.72 -12.61
C ASN A 201 15.34 2.87 -13.31
N HIS A 202 16.39 2.19 -12.83
CA HIS A 202 17.74 2.25 -13.40
C HIS A 202 18.05 1.05 -14.30
N ALA A 203 18.61 1.33 -15.48
CA ALA A 203 18.83 0.32 -16.50
C ALA A 203 20.05 -0.60 -16.28
N SER A 204 20.95 -0.27 -15.36
CA SER A 204 22.23 -0.99 -15.21
C SER A 204 22.52 -1.53 -13.81
N ASN A 205 21.83 -1.06 -12.79
CA ASN A 205 22.22 -1.31 -11.40
C ASN A 205 21.16 -2.13 -10.69
N THR A 206 21.60 -3.08 -9.86
CA THR A 206 20.73 -3.76 -8.91
C THR A 206 20.70 -2.93 -7.63
N HIS A 207 19.52 -2.63 -7.12
CA HIS A 207 19.33 -1.85 -5.90
C HIS A 207 18.77 -2.71 -4.78
N LYS A 208 19.01 -2.30 -3.53
CA LYS A 208 18.40 -2.92 -2.36
C LYS A 208 17.40 -1.98 -1.73
N LEU A 209 16.27 -2.55 -1.35
CA LEU A 209 15.32 -1.91 -0.45
C LEU A 209 15.32 -2.66 0.87
N ARG A 210 15.37 -1.92 1.97
CA ARG A 210 15.07 -2.42 3.30
C ARG A 210 13.76 -1.81 3.77
N PHE A 211 12.89 -2.66 4.28
CA PHE A 211 11.62 -2.26 4.88
C PHE A 211 11.64 -2.66 6.35
N VAL A 212 11.35 -1.74 7.25
CA VAL A 212 11.25 -2.00 8.70
C VAL A 212 9.85 -1.62 9.14
N LEU A 213 9.24 -2.47 9.97
CA LEU A 213 7.91 -2.29 10.50
C LEU A 213 7.94 -2.37 12.02
N GLU A 214 7.36 -1.36 12.66
CA GLU A 214 7.13 -1.30 14.11
C GLU A 214 5.63 -1.46 14.37
N TYR A 215 5.25 -2.35 15.29
CA TYR A 215 3.84 -2.65 15.56
C TYR A 215 3.59 -3.18 16.98
N LEU A 216 2.32 -3.14 17.41
CA LEU A 216 1.81 -3.86 18.59
C LEU A 216 1.02 -5.09 18.15
N TYR A 217 1.01 -6.15 18.95
CA TYR A 217 0.21 -7.37 18.72
C TYR A 217 -0.28 -8.00 20.03
#